data_AF-A0AAW2LGI9-F1
#
_entry.id   AF-A0AAW2LGI9-F1
#
_cell.length_a   1.000
_cell.length_b   1.000
_cell.length_c   1.000
_cell.angle_alpha   90.00
_cell.angle_beta   90.00
_cell.angle_gamma   90.00
#
_symmetry.space_group_name_H-M   'P 1'
#
loop_
_entity.id
_entity.type
_entity.pdbx_description
1 polymer ?
#
loop_
_entity_poly.entity_id
_entity_poly.type
_entity_poly.pdbx_seq_one_letter_code
_entity_poly.pdbx_strand_id
1 'polypeptide(L)'
;MLPGFYLFLIDRLLRFLQSQQRIRLISARVLPCQAMELNVSKDPRLTYNPSSIMFINMKSISKLQWHPFTITSNNNTDPDQLSIVIKSEGSWSQKLYEKLSSPTPIDQLDISVEGPYSPTSTSFLRHEMLVLVSGGSGITPFISIIRELVFLASTKKKTPRILLVAVFKKSADLTMLDLLLPLSGTSHDISQLQLQIQAYVTRDRSPSTDSQKLPQSIWLKPSVVDGPVSAVLGSNSWLWLGAIIAASFIIFLLLIGLLNQYYIYPVDHNTNVIYPYAARSMISTVFLCVSVVIAATLAFIWNKKQNMRDTRQIQNSDSPTPMSRPVPESWRYNVERELESIPHRSFKQVTTVHYGTRPNLQKILSDNNEYNVGVLVSGPKKMREDVAEICSSDLKNLHYRSFSFNW
;
A
#
# COMPACT_ATOMS: atom_id res chain seq x y z
N MET A 1 -11.74 1.56 30.84
CA MET A 1 -10.84 0.55 30.22
C MET A 1 -11.57 -0.41 29.28
N LEU A 2 -12.75 -0.93 29.64
CA LEU A 2 -13.52 -1.90 28.83
C LEU A 2 -13.85 -1.46 27.39
N PRO A 3 -14.30 -0.21 27.09
CA PRO A 3 -14.66 0.16 25.73
C PRO A 3 -13.47 0.20 24.76
N GLY A 4 -12.31 0.66 25.22
CA GLY A 4 -11.09 0.70 24.41
C GLY A 4 -10.56 -0.69 24.09
N PHE A 5 -10.54 -1.59 25.08
CA PHE A 5 -10.18 -2.99 24.88
C PHE A 5 -11.14 -3.69 23.90
N TYR A 6 -12.43 -3.43 24.02
CA TYR A 6 -13.46 -3.97 23.13
C TYR A 6 -13.26 -3.54 21.67
N LEU A 7 -13.06 -2.24 21.42
CA LEU A 7 -12.78 -1.74 20.06
C LEU A 7 -11.45 -2.29 19.52
N PHE A 8 -10.43 -2.39 20.37
CA PHE A 8 -9.16 -3.02 20.00
C PHE A 8 -9.33 -4.48 19.59
N LEU A 9 -10.16 -5.26 20.30
CA LEU A 9 -10.41 -6.66 19.98
C LEU A 9 -11.11 -6.81 18.62
N ILE A 10 -12.10 -5.96 18.32
CA ILE A 10 -12.77 -5.93 17.01
C ILE A 10 -11.75 -5.64 15.91
N ASP A 11 -10.97 -4.55 16.03
CA ASP A 11 -9.94 -4.18 15.04
C ASP A 11 -8.92 -5.31 14.83
N ARG A 12 -8.40 -5.87 15.93
CA ARG A 12 -7.41 -6.97 15.87
C ARG A 12 -7.97 -8.21 15.18
N LEU A 13 -9.21 -8.59 15.47
CA LEU A 13 -9.85 -9.76 14.86
C LEU A 13 -10.13 -9.55 13.38
N LEU A 14 -10.61 -8.36 12.99
CA LEU A 14 -10.85 -8.03 11.58
C LEU A 14 -9.56 -8.08 10.76
N ARG A 15 -8.46 -7.54 11.29
CA ARG A 15 -7.13 -7.67 10.68
C ARG A 15 -6.69 -9.12 10.57
N PHE A 16 -6.88 -9.91 11.63
CA PHE A 16 -6.56 -11.33 11.61
C PHE A 16 -7.36 -12.07 10.52
N LEU A 17 -8.66 -11.83 10.39
CA LEU A 17 -9.50 -12.45 9.36
C LEU A 17 -9.05 -12.05 7.95
N GLN A 18 -8.67 -10.80 7.73
CA GLN A 18 -8.10 -10.33 6.47
C GLN A 18 -6.80 -11.06 6.13
N SER A 19 -5.91 -11.15 7.12
CA SER A 19 -4.58 -11.74 6.97
C SER A 19 -4.57 -13.22 6.55
N GLN A 20 -5.67 -13.95 6.77
CA GLN A 20 -5.81 -15.35 6.38
C GLN A 20 -6.06 -15.55 4.88
N GLN A 21 -6.37 -14.49 4.13
CA GLN A 21 -6.64 -14.59 2.71
C GLN A 21 -5.34 -14.82 1.90
N ARG A 22 -5.42 -15.67 0.87
CA ARG A 22 -4.38 -15.81 -0.15
C ARG A 22 -4.71 -14.88 -1.31
N ILE A 23 -3.73 -14.06 -1.68
CA ILE A 23 -3.88 -13.02 -2.67
C ILE A 23 -3.20 -13.44 -3.97
N ARG A 24 -3.89 -13.20 -5.09
CA ARG A 24 -3.37 -13.47 -6.44
C ARG A 24 -2.27 -12.48 -6.79
N LEU A 25 -1.04 -12.98 -6.93
CA LEU A 25 0.06 -12.24 -7.54
C LEU A 25 -0.04 -12.34 -9.07
N ILE A 26 -0.14 -11.20 -9.75
CA ILE A 26 -0.28 -11.10 -11.20
C ILE A 26 1.10 -11.14 -11.86
N SER A 27 2.00 -10.26 -11.42
CA SER A 27 3.36 -10.19 -11.94
C SER A 27 4.34 -9.67 -10.90
N ALA A 28 5.61 -9.99 -11.11
CA ALA A 28 6.74 -9.48 -10.36
C ALA A 28 7.78 -8.96 -11.34
N ARG A 29 8.24 -7.72 -11.18
CA ARG A 29 9.28 -7.10 -12.01
C ARG A 29 10.52 -6.89 -11.18
N VAL A 30 11.64 -7.46 -11.59
CA VAL A 30 12.94 -7.33 -10.92
C VAL A 30 13.74 -6.22 -11.60
N LEU A 31 14.21 -5.25 -10.82
CA LEU A 31 15.00 -4.12 -11.28
C LEU A 31 16.49 -4.32 -11.01
N PRO A 32 17.38 -3.76 -11.85
CA PRO A 32 18.84 -3.83 -11.66
C PRO A 32 19.34 -3.26 -10.34
N CYS A 33 18.59 -2.33 -9.73
CA CYS A 33 18.89 -1.72 -8.44
C CYS A 33 18.61 -2.60 -7.23
N GLN A 34 18.42 -3.91 -7.43
CA GLN A 34 17.96 -4.86 -6.41
C GLN A 34 16.63 -4.46 -5.78
N ALA A 35 15.76 -3.83 -6.56
CA ALA A 35 14.36 -3.61 -6.20
C ALA A 35 13.47 -4.56 -7.00
N MET A 36 12.28 -4.80 -6.48
CA MET A 36 11.26 -5.59 -7.14
C MET A 36 9.91 -4.89 -7.02
N GLU A 37 9.16 -4.83 -8.12
CA GLU A 37 7.77 -4.38 -8.12
C GLU A 37 6.86 -5.61 -8.15
N LEU A 38 5.91 -5.70 -7.21
CA LEU A 38 4.94 -6.78 -7.16
C LEU A 38 3.55 -6.23 -7.47
N ASN A 39 2.85 -6.84 -8.41
CA ASN A 39 1.50 -6.48 -8.81
C ASN A 39 0.51 -7.55 -8.36
N VAL A 40 -0.36 -7.23 -7.41
CA VAL A 40 -1.39 -8.14 -6.90
C VAL A 40 -2.76 -7.73 -7.43
N SER A 41 -3.67 -8.70 -7.57
CA SER A 41 -5.05 -8.44 -7.98
C SER A 41 -5.83 -7.68 -6.90
N LYS A 42 -6.67 -6.74 -7.31
CA LYS A 42 -7.49 -5.88 -6.44
C LYS A 42 -8.96 -6.01 -6.83
N ASP A 43 -9.87 -5.98 -5.85
CA ASP A 43 -11.29 -5.78 -6.11
C ASP A 43 -11.51 -4.32 -6.56
N PRO A 44 -12.21 -4.05 -7.68
CA PRO A 44 -12.49 -2.69 -8.14
C PRO A 44 -13.15 -1.80 -7.09
N ARG A 45 -13.94 -2.40 -6.18
CA ARG A 45 -14.66 -1.70 -5.11
C ARG A 45 -13.76 -1.31 -3.94
N LEU A 46 -12.55 -1.86 -3.86
CA LEU A 46 -11.56 -1.46 -2.87
C LEU A 46 -10.96 -0.12 -3.29
N THR A 47 -11.28 0.92 -2.53
CA THR A 47 -10.72 2.26 -2.70
C THR A 47 -9.54 2.47 -1.74
N TYR A 48 -8.54 3.22 -2.21
CA TYR A 48 -7.38 3.61 -1.41
C TYR A 48 -6.84 4.94 -1.90
N ASN A 49 -6.24 5.71 -0.99
CA ASN A 49 -5.61 6.98 -1.31
C ASN A 49 -4.13 6.81 -1.71
N PRO A 50 -3.54 7.78 -2.43
CA PRO A 50 -2.10 7.79 -2.66
C PRO A 50 -1.32 7.75 -1.35
N SER A 51 -0.12 7.16 -1.38
CA SER A 51 0.74 6.93 -0.21
C SER A 51 0.16 5.99 0.86
N SER A 52 -0.87 5.20 0.52
CA SER A 52 -1.37 4.13 1.37
C SER A 52 -0.30 3.06 1.63
N ILE A 53 -0.39 2.43 2.80
CA ILE A 53 0.53 1.37 3.21
C ILE A 53 -0.22 0.04 3.23
N MET A 54 0.44 -1.03 2.82
CA MET A 54 -0.08 -2.38 2.87
C MET A 54 0.91 -3.28 3.57
N PHE A 55 0.44 -4.14 4.47
CA PHE A 55 1.28 -5.13 5.13
C PHE A 55 1.23 -6.44 4.36
N ILE A 56 2.38 -7.06 4.22
CA ILE A 56 2.54 -8.24 3.38
C ILE A 56 3.25 -9.32 4.15
N ASN A 57 2.71 -10.53 4.00
CA ASN A 57 3.30 -11.75 4.48
C ASN A 57 3.49 -12.69 3.30
N MET A 58 4.69 -13.25 3.19
CA MET A 58 5.01 -14.28 2.22
C MET A 58 5.34 -15.57 2.94
N LYS A 59 4.36 -16.47 3.01
CA LYS A 59 4.46 -17.73 3.77
C LYS A 59 5.62 -18.61 3.33
N SER A 60 6.05 -18.47 2.08
CA SER A 60 7.16 -19.20 1.50
C SER A 60 8.56 -18.72 1.97
N ILE A 61 8.64 -17.54 2.59
CA ILE A 61 9.87 -16.98 3.18
C ILE A 61 9.76 -16.99 4.70
N SER A 62 8.62 -16.52 5.23
CA SER A 62 8.35 -16.45 6.66
C SER A 62 6.85 -16.55 6.93
N LYS A 63 6.47 -17.44 7.86
CA LYS A 63 5.05 -17.67 8.19
C LYS A 63 4.44 -16.54 9.03
N LEU A 64 5.25 -15.85 9.82
CA LEU A 64 4.78 -14.93 10.85
C LEU A 64 5.20 -13.46 10.63
N GLN A 65 6.17 -13.19 9.76
CA GLN A 65 6.65 -11.83 9.54
C GLN A 65 5.74 -11.07 8.58
N TRP A 66 5.29 -9.90 9.04
CA TRP A 66 4.52 -8.94 8.26
C TRP A 66 5.37 -7.69 8.05
N HIS A 67 5.51 -7.28 6.79
CA HIS A 67 6.29 -6.12 6.41
C HIS A 67 5.37 -5.07 5.78
N PRO A 68 5.35 -3.83 6.28
CA PRO A 68 4.63 -2.76 5.62
C PRO A 68 5.34 -2.43 4.30
N PHE A 69 4.60 -1.98 3.29
CA PHE A 69 5.15 -1.40 2.07
C PHE A 69 4.19 -0.32 1.55
N THR A 70 4.73 0.73 0.98
CA THR A 70 3.92 1.77 0.34
C THR A 70 3.38 1.27 -1.00
N ILE A 71 2.09 1.47 -1.21
CA ILE A 71 1.42 1.17 -2.47
C ILE A 71 1.86 2.22 -3.48
N THR A 72 2.38 1.78 -4.62
CA THR A 72 2.87 2.63 -5.71
C THR A 72 1.85 2.81 -6.83
N SER A 73 0.87 1.90 -6.95
CA SER A 73 -0.23 2.02 -7.92
C SER A 73 -1.20 3.15 -7.58
N ASN A 74 -2.08 3.46 -8.55
CA ASN A 74 -3.13 4.44 -8.39
C ASN A 74 -4.51 3.80 -8.52
N ASN A 75 -5.45 4.12 -7.61
CA ASN A 75 -6.78 3.50 -7.62
C ASN A 75 -7.60 3.84 -8.88
N ASN A 76 -7.38 5.02 -9.47
CA ASN A 76 -8.14 5.49 -10.62
C ASN A 76 -7.57 4.96 -11.94
N THR A 77 -6.24 4.86 -12.05
CA THR A 77 -5.56 4.33 -13.25
C THR A 77 -5.51 2.80 -13.27
N ASP A 78 -5.34 2.17 -12.11
CA ASP A 78 -5.18 0.72 -11.96
C ASP A 78 -6.34 0.14 -11.12
N PRO A 79 -7.58 0.04 -11.68
CA PRO A 79 -8.76 -0.35 -10.91
C PRO A 79 -8.74 -1.80 -10.42
N ASP A 80 -8.00 -2.69 -11.10
CA ASP A 80 -7.99 -4.13 -10.83
C ASP A 80 -6.68 -4.63 -10.20
N GLN A 81 -5.74 -3.71 -9.90
CA GLN A 81 -4.39 -4.06 -9.47
C GLN A 81 -3.89 -3.17 -8.33
N LEU A 82 -3.03 -3.73 -7.49
CA LEU A 82 -2.21 -3.01 -6.52
C LEU A 82 -0.74 -3.31 -6.79
N SER A 83 0.05 -2.26 -6.89
CA SER A 83 1.50 -2.36 -7.06
C SER A 83 2.20 -1.90 -5.80
N ILE A 84 3.28 -2.60 -5.45
CA ILE A 84 4.22 -2.19 -4.41
C ILE A 84 5.62 -2.33 -4.94
N VAL A 85 6.57 -1.63 -4.31
CA VAL A 85 7.99 -1.75 -4.64
C VAL A 85 8.78 -2.05 -3.38
N ILE A 86 9.60 -3.10 -3.44
CA ILE A 86 10.39 -3.62 -2.34
C ILE A 86 11.87 -3.54 -2.73
N LYS A 87 12.68 -2.87 -1.93
CA LYS A 87 14.14 -2.85 -2.11
C LYS A 87 14.80 -3.94 -1.24
N SER A 88 15.79 -4.61 -1.80
CA SER A 88 16.59 -5.63 -1.09
C SER A 88 17.55 -4.96 -0.09
N GLU A 89 17.08 -4.65 1.11
CA GLU A 89 17.89 -4.03 2.18
C GLU A 89 18.01 -4.90 3.43
N GLY A 90 17.04 -5.79 3.70
CA GLY A 90 17.02 -6.72 4.83
C GLY A 90 17.03 -8.19 4.43
N SER A 91 17.21 -9.08 5.42
CA SER A 91 17.29 -10.53 5.20
C SER A 91 16.02 -11.12 4.58
N TRP A 92 14.84 -10.60 4.93
CA TRP A 92 13.58 -11.03 4.32
C TRP A 92 13.48 -10.59 2.86
N SER A 93 13.76 -9.32 2.56
CA SER A 93 13.69 -8.77 1.19
C SER A 93 14.74 -9.38 0.27
N GLN A 94 15.91 -9.72 0.80
CA GLN A 94 16.98 -10.36 0.04
C GLN A 94 16.60 -11.79 -0.37
N LYS A 95 16.05 -12.59 0.54
CA LYS A 95 15.53 -13.93 0.22
C LYS A 95 14.43 -13.86 -0.84
N LEU A 96 13.57 -12.85 -0.77
CA LEU A 96 12.56 -12.62 -1.79
C LEU A 96 13.18 -12.28 -3.15
N TYR A 97 14.18 -11.40 -3.16
CA TYR A 97 14.89 -11.01 -4.37
C TYR A 97 15.58 -12.21 -5.02
N GLU A 98 16.32 -13.00 -4.24
CA GLU A 98 17.00 -14.21 -4.70
C GLU A 98 16.01 -15.22 -5.27
N LYS A 99 14.86 -15.40 -4.59
CA LYS A 99 13.81 -16.30 -5.05
C LYS A 99 13.22 -15.87 -6.38
N LEU A 100 12.90 -14.58 -6.54
CA LEU A 100 12.36 -14.02 -7.78
C LEU A 100 13.39 -13.96 -8.91
N SER A 101 14.67 -13.78 -8.59
CA SER A 101 15.75 -13.70 -9.59
C SER A 101 16.26 -15.08 -10.02
N SER A 102 15.82 -16.16 -9.37
CA SER A 102 16.23 -17.53 -9.72
C SER A 102 15.67 -17.92 -11.09
N PRO A 103 16.46 -18.59 -11.95
CA PRO A 103 16.01 -19.08 -13.26
C PRO A 103 14.98 -20.22 -13.16
N THR A 104 14.77 -20.78 -11.96
CA THR A 104 13.75 -21.81 -11.73
C THR A 104 12.34 -21.21 -11.83
N PRO A 105 11.44 -21.77 -12.64
CA PRO A 105 10.07 -21.28 -12.74
C PRO A 105 9.40 -21.35 -11.36
N ILE A 106 8.96 -20.20 -10.86
CA ILE A 106 8.17 -20.11 -9.64
C ILE A 106 6.73 -20.39 -10.02
N ASP A 107 6.25 -21.61 -9.75
CA ASP A 107 4.86 -21.95 -10.06
C ASP A 107 3.87 -21.26 -9.10
N GLN A 108 4.28 -20.95 -7.86
CA GLN A 108 3.40 -20.33 -6.88
C GLN A 108 4.14 -19.54 -5.79
N LEU A 109 3.66 -18.34 -5.50
CA LEU A 109 4.08 -17.54 -4.35
C LEU A 109 2.87 -17.20 -3.48
N ASP A 110 2.77 -17.87 -2.33
CA ASP A 110 1.70 -17.62 -1.35
C ASP A 110 1.90 -16.25 -0.69
N ILE A 111 1.07 -15.28 -1.08
CA ILE A 111 1.04 -13.93 -0.52
C ILE A 111 -0.23 -13.73 0.28
N SER A 112 -0.08 -13.15 1.47
CA SER A 112 -1.18 -12.66 2.30
C SER A 112 -0.98 -11.17 2.55
N VAL A 113 -2.09 -10.44 2.61
CA VAL A 113 -2.12 -8.98 2.67
C VAL A 113 -3.02 -8.51 3.82
N GLU A 114 -2.59 -7.45 4.50
CA GLU A 114 -3.38 -6.67 5.44
C GLU A 114 -3.36 -5.18 5.01
N GLY A 115 -4.51 -4.51 5.04
CA GLY A 115 -4.70 -3.15 4.50
C GLY A 115 -5.55 -3.13 3.21
N PRO A 116 -5.47 -2.06 2.39
CA PRO A 116 -4.60 -0.89 2.47
C PRO A 116 -4.98 0.09 3.61
N TYR A 117 -3.96 0.70 4.20
CA TYR A 117 -4.08 1.75 5.21
C TYR A 117 -3.79 3.11 4.60
N SER A 118 -4.85 3.86 4.34
CA SER A 118 -4.78 5.16 3.70
C SER A 118 -4.57 6.30 4.70
N PRO A 119 -3.81 7.35 4.34
CA PRO A 119 -3.82 8.59 5.09
C PRO A 119 -5.21 9.23 5.05
N THR A 120 -5.57 9.91 6.14
CA THR A 120 -6.90 10.53 6.33
C THR A 120 -7.18 11.70 5.40
N SER A 121 -6.15 12.36 4.84
CA SER A 121 -6.34 13.42 3.84
C SER A 121 -5.17 13.55 2.86
N THR A 122 -5.52 13.89 1.62
CA THR A 122 -4.63 14.25 0.51
C THR A 122 -4.32 15.75 0.54
N SER A 123 -3.61 16.19 1.58
CA SER A 123 -3.26 17.61 1.77
C SER A 123 -2.41 18.22 0.66
N PHE A 124 -1.78 17.41 -0.19
CA PHE A 124 -0.83 17.87 -1.19
C PHE A 124 -1.48 18.68 -2.33
N LEU A 125 -2.76 18.49 -2.63
CA LEU A 125 -3.47 19.26 -3.68
C LEU A 125 -3.75 20.73 -3.31
N ARG A 126 -3.52 21.13 -2.05
CA ARG A 126 -3.81 22.50 -1.56
C ARG A 126 -2.71 23.50 -1.87
N HIS A 127 -1.55 23.02 -2.28
CA HIS A 127 -0.35 23.83 -2.52
C HIS A 127 -0.27 24.20 -4.00
N GLU A 128 0.43 25.28 -4.31
CA GLU A 128 0.69 25.68 -5.71
C GLU A 128 1.88 24.92 -6.28
N MET A 129 2.86 24.61 -5.42
CA MET A 129 4.02 23.81 -5.73
C MET A 129 4.24 22.71 -4.70
N LEU A 130 4.70 21.55 -5.15
CA LEU A 130 5.12 20.44 -4.33
C LEU A 130 6.61 20.17 -4.53
N VAL A 131 7.36 20.17 -3.44
CA VAL A 131 8.76 19.74 -3.43
C VAL A 131 8.83 18.37 -2.75
N LEU A 132 9.14 17.33 -3.54
CA LEU A 132 9.19 15.95 -3.11
C LEU A 132 10.67 15.54 -2.91
N VAL A 133 11.12 15.38 -1.68
CA VAL A 133 12.52 15.03 -1.36
C VAL A 133 12.61 13.57 -0.94
N SER A 134 13.16 12.71 -1.81
CA SER A 134 13.30 11.27 -1.53
C SER A 134 14.74 10.82 -1.38
N GLY A 135 14.96 9.85 -0.51
CA GLY A 135 16.23 9.14 -0.36
C GLY A 135 16.07 7.64 -0.58
N GLY A 136 16.72 7.09 -1.61
CA GLY A 136 16.74 5.66 -1.90
C GLY A 136 15.35 5.06 -2.13
N SER A 137 14.99 4.03 -1.36
CA SER A 137 13.65 3.39 -1.39
C SER A 137 12.53 4.34 -0.94
N GLY A 138 12.85 5.47 -0.30
CA GLY A 138 11.88 6.49 0.10
C GLY A 138 11.13 7.16 -1.05
N ILE A 139 11.48 6.90 -2.31
CA ILE A 139 10.74 7.41 -3.48
C ILE A 139 9.34 6.82 -3.64
N THR A 140 9.07 5.65 -3.06
CA THR A 140 7.80 4.90 -3.25
C THR A 140 6.51 5.67 -2.96
N PRO A 141 6.34 6.42 -1.85
CA PRO A 141 5.16 7.28 -1.65
C PRO A 141 4.98 8.33 -2.74
N PHE A 142 6.08 8.85 -3.30
CA PHE A 142 6.03 9.86 -4.34
C PHE A 142 5.66 9.30 -5.70
N ILE A 143 5.99 8.03 -5.98
CA ILE A 143 5.48 7.34 -7.17
C ILE A 143 3.95 7.35 -7.16
N SER A 144 3.33 6.98 -6.03
CA SER A 144 1.87 6.96 -5.88
C SER A 144 1.24 8.35 -6.04
N ILE A 145 1.86 9.38 -5.45
CA ILE A 145 1.40 10.77 -5.59
C ILE A 145 1.52 11.26 -7.04
N ILE A 146 2.65 10.99 -7.70
CA ILE A 146 2.87 11.42 -9.08
C ILE A 146 1.88 10.73 -10.02
N ARG A 147 1.61 9.43 -9.84
CA ARG A 147 0.58 8.73 -10.63
C ARG A 147 -0.83 9.32 -10.44
N GLU A 148 -1.20 9.71 -9.23
CA GLU A 148 -2.46 10.44 -9.00
C GLU A 148 -2.46 11.79 -9.73
N LEU A 149 -1.38 12.56 -9.64
CA LEU A 149 -1.29 13.86 -10.30
C LEU A 149 -1.32 13.77 -11.82
N VAL A 150 -0.74 12.71 -12.40
CA VAL A 150 -0.85 12.40 -13.83
C VAL A 150 -2.31 12.10 -14.22
N PHE A 151 -3.03 11.32 -13.42
CA PHE A 151 -4.46 11.07 -13.63
C PHE A 151 -5.29 12.36 -13.52
N LEU A 152 -5.03 13.19 -12.50
CA LEU A 152 -5.73 14.46 -12.31
C LEU A 152 -5.45 15.47 -13.43
N ALA A 153 -4.22 15.53 -13.92
CA ALA A 153 -3.85 16.36 -15.07
C ALA A 153 -4.60 15.90 -16.34
N SER A 154 -4.66 14.58 -16.57
CA SER A 154 -5.40 13.98 -17.70
C SER A 154 -6.90 14.31 -17.66
N THR A 155 -7.47 14.48 -16.47
CA THR A 155 -8.88 14.87 -16.27
C THR A 155 -9.10 16.40 -16.27
N LYS A 156 -8.09 17.17 -16.71
CA LYS A 156 -8.10 18.65 -16.78
C LYS A 156 -8.35 19.35 -15.44
N LYS A 157 -8.04 18.70 -14.31
CA LYS A 157 -8.08 19.35 -12.99
C LYS A 157 -6.82 20.16 -12.75
N LYS A 158 -6.92 21.22 -11.93
CA LYS A 158 -5.77 22.01 -11.52
C LYS A 158 -4.81 21.12 -10.71
N THR A 159 -3.57 20.99 -11.17
CA THR A 159 -2.49 20.28 -10.49
C THR A 159 -1.38 21.26 -10.08
N PRO A 160 -0.70 21.00 -8.95
CA PRO A 160 0.45 21.80 -8.53
C PRO A 160 1.67 21.56 -9.44
N ARG A 161 2.60 22.51 -9.45
CA ARG A 161 3.96 22.32 -9.98
C ARG A 161 4.71 21.32 -9.11
N ILE A 162 5.50 20.44 -9.70
CA ILE A 162 6.19 19.38 -8.94
C ILE A 162 7.69 19.44 -9.19
N LEU A 163 8.46 19.53 -8.12
CA LEU A 163 9.90 19.33 -8.12
C LEU A 163 10.22 18.05 -7.31
N LEU A 164 10.65 17.00 -8.00
CA LEU A 164 11.13 15.77 -7.38
C LEU A 164 12.65 15.82 -7.21
N VAL A 165 13.13 15.93 -5.97
CA VAL A 165 14.53 15.80 -5.60
C VAL A 165 14.76 14.35 -5.13
N ALA A 166 15.33 13.52 -5.98
CA ALA A 166 15.58 12.10 -5.69
C ALA A 166 17.07 11.86 -5.42
N VAL A 167 17.40 11.39 -4.23
CA VAL A 167 18.79 11.15 -3.80
C VAL A 167 19.06 9.66 -3.73
N PHE A 168 20.06 9.22 -4.49
CA PHE A 168 20.47 7.83 -4.60
C PHE A 168 21.94 7.62 -4.20
N LYS A 169 22.26 6.41 -3.74
CA LYS A 169 23.65 6.06 -3.40
C LYS A 169 24.40 5.69 -4.68
N LYS A 170 23.82 4.80 -5.49
CA LYS A 170 24.44 4.28 -6.72
C LYS A 170 23.65 4.71 -7.96
N SER A 171 24.29 4.72 -9.12
CA SER A 171 23.63 5.02 -10.41
C SER A 171 22.63 3.94 -10.83
N ALA A 172 22.83 2.69 -10.41
CA ALA A 172 21.85 1.63 -10.64
C ALA A 172 20.49 1.97 -10.01
N ASP A 173 20.45 2.67 -8.87
CA ASP A 173 19.21 3.05 -8.19
C ASP A 173 18.34 4.02 -9.00
N LEU A 174 18.89 4.69 -10.03
CA LEU A 174 18.15 5.56 -10.92
C LEU A 174 17.02 4.84 -11.66
N THR A 175 17.11 3.51 -11.84
CA THR A 175 16.04 2.71 -12.47
C THR A 175 14.73 2.74 -11.66
N MET A 176 14.76 3.17 -10.40
CA MET A 176 13.54 3.41 -9.62
C MET A 176 12.69 4.55 -10.20
N LEU A 177 13.29 5.48 -10.95
CA LEU A 177 12.56 6.55 -11.63
C LEU A 177 11.72 6.01 -12.80
N ASP A 178 12.11 4.89 -13.40
CA ASP A 178 11.32 4.24 -14.45
C ASP A 178 9.97 3.70 -13.93
N LEU A 179 9.81 3.59 -12.59
CA LEU A 179 8.58 3.16 -11.93
C LEU A 179 7.53 4.29 -11.79
N LEU A 180 7.90 5.54 -12.10
CA LEU A 180 7.01 6.69 -11.95
C LEU A 180 5.76 6.61 -12.84
N LEU A 181 5.84 5.89 -13.95
CA LEU A 181 4.68 5.62 -14.81
C LEU A 181 4.12 4.21 -14.59
N PRO A 182 2.80 4.04 -14.70
CA PRO A 182 2.18 2.73 -14.63
C PRO A 182 2.64 1.83 -15.79
N LEU A 183 2.67 0.52 -15.52
CA LEU A 183 2.91 -0.54 -16.50
C LEU A 183 1.78 -0.64 -17.54
N SER A 184 0.59 -0.20 -17.14
CA SER A 184 -0.62 -0.15 -17.94
C SER A 184 -0.37 0.86 -19.08
N GLY A 185 -0.36 0.39 -20.33
CA GLY A 185 -0.17 1.20 -21.55
C GLY A 185 -1.23 2.28 -21.80
N THR A 186 -1.96 2.72 -20.78
CA THR A 186 -2.74 3.95 -20.78
C THR A 186 -1.78 5.11 -20.98
N SER A 187 -1.79 5.66 -22.20
CA SER A 187 -0.98 6.82 -22.60
C SER A 187 -1.45 8.08 -21.88
N HIS A 188 -1.16 8.19 -20.59
CA HIS A 188 -1.32 9.45 -19.89
C HIS A 188 -0.11 10.32 -20.24
N ASP A 189 -0.38 11.36 -21.03
CA ASP A 189 0.65 12.26 -21.51
C ASP A 189 1.19 13.11 -20.33
N ILE A 190 2.42 12.81 -19.92
CA ILE A 190 3.14 13.52 -18.85
C ILE A 190 3.34 15.00 -19.22
N SER A 191 3.26 15.35 -20.50
CA SER A 191 3.40 16.74 -20.97
C SER A 191 2.43 17.71 -20.28
N GLN A 192 1.28 17.21 -19.81
CA GLN A 192 0.27 17.99 -19.11
C GLN A 192 0.64 18.29 -17.65
N LEU A 193 1.63 17.59 -17.10
CA LEU A 193 2.10 17.76 -15.73
C LEU A 193 3.41 18.56 -15.73
N GLN A 194 3.44 19.68 -14.99
CA GLN A 194 4.66 20.47 -14.75
C GLN A 194 5.55 19.78 -13.72
N LEU A 195 6.15 18.65 -14.12
CA LEU A 195 7.07 17.86 -13.33
C LEU A 195 8.51 18.20 -13.71
N GLN A 196 9.37 18.43 -12.72
CA GLN A 196 10.82 18.52 -12.87
C GLN A 196 11.47 17.50 -11.95
N ILE A 197 12.40 16.70 -12.46
CA ILE A 197 13.10 15.69 -11.67
C ILE A 197 14.58 16.06 -11.57
N GLN A 198 15.07 16.22 -10.35
CA GLN A 198 16.50 16.36 -10.04
C GLN A 198 16.97 15.11 -9.30
N ALA A 199 17.73 14.26 -9.99
CA ALA A 199 18.28 13.05 -9.43
C ALA A 199 19.75 13.27 -9.02
N TYR A 200 20.10 12.98 -7.76
CA TYR A 200 21.44 13.13 -7.22
C TYR A 200 22.02 11.76 -6.89
N VAL A 201 23.10 11.36 -7.55
CA VAL A 201 23.85 10.14 -7.27
C VAL A 201 25.07 10.49 -6.45
N THR A 202 25.11 10.02 -5.20
CA THR A 202 26.07 10.53 -4.20
C THR A 202 27.40 9.77 -4.16
N ARG A 203 27.47 8.50 -4.56
CA ARG A 203 28.71 7.70 -4.52
C ARG A 203 29.37 7.55 -5.88
N ASP A 204 28.58 7.41 -6.94
CA ASP A 204 29.11 7.18 -8.28
C ASP A 204 29.35 8.52 -8.99
N ARG A 205 30.49 8.63 -9.68
CA ARG A 205 30.92 9.84 -10.41
C ARG A 205 30.58 9.81 -11.90
N SER A 206 30.16 8.65 -12.40
CA SER A 206 29.81 8.41 -13.80
C SER A 206 28.68 7.39 -13.90
N PRO A 207 27.91 7.36 -14.99
CA PRO A 207 26.89 6.33 -15.20
C PRO A 207 27.51 4.93 -15.24
N SER A 208 26.98 4.00 -14.44
CA SER A 208 27.38 2.59 -14.45
C SER A 208 26.79 1.83 -15.63
N THR A 209 27.53 0.86 -16.20
CA THR A 209 27.03 -0.05 -17.26
C THR A 209 25.78 -0.83 -16.84
N ASP A 210 25.61 -1.12 -15.54
CA ASP A 210 24.43 -1.83 -15.02
C ASP A 210 23.12 -1.03 -15.10
N SER A 211 23.16 0.31 -15.28
CA SER A 211 21.93 1.11 -15.47
C SER A 211 21.29 0.89 -16.85
N GLN A 212 21.94 0.10 -17.73
CA GLN A 212 21.43 -0.25 -19.06
C GLN A 212 20.74 -1.62 -19.08
N LYS A 213 20.81 -2.41 -17.99
CA LYS A 213 20.08 -3.68 -17.91
C LYS A 213 18.59 -3.39 -17.76
N LEU A 214 17.78 -3.97 -18.63
CA LEU A 214 16.33 -3.81 -18.59
C LEU A 214 15.74 -4.56 -17.38
N PRO A 215 14.63 -4.06 -16.79
CA PRO A 215 13.91 -4.79 -15.77
C PRO A 215 13.42 -6.14 -16.31
N GLN A 216 13.57 -7.21 -15.52
CA GLN A 216 13.08 -8.53 -15.88
C GLN A 216 11.68 -8.72 -15.31
N SER A 217 10.67 -8.85 -16.18
CA SER A 217 9.28 -9.11 -15.80
C SER A 217 9.01 -10.61 -15.73
N ILE A 218 8.41 -11.05 -14.63
CA ILE A 218 8.01 -12.43 -14.37
C ILE A 218 6.49 -12.45 -14.20
N TRP A 219 5.81 -13.15 -15.10
CA TRP A 219 4.36 -13.34 -15.05
C TRP A 219 4.05 -14.65 -14.34
N LEU A 220 3.27 -14.59 -13.26
CA LEU A 220 2.97 -15.75 -12.43
C LEU A 220 1.63 -16.37 -12.81
N LYS A 221 1.55 -17.70 -12.73
CA LYS A 221 0.31 -18.42 -13.00
C LYS A 221 -0.65 -18.29 -11.81
N PRO A 222 -1.93 -17.96 -12.02
CA PRO A 222 -2.90 -17.86 -10.93
C PRO A 222 -3.27 -19.23 -10.38
N SER A 223 -3.44 -19.35 -9.07
CA SER A 223 -4.05 -20.52 -8.43
C SER A 223 -5.56 -20.32 -8.25
N VAL A 224 -6.31 -21.43 -8.22
CA VAL A 224 -7.77 -21.45 -8.01
C VAL A 224 -8.16 -20.92 -6.62
N VAL A 225 -7.22 -20.95 -5.66
CA VAL A 225 -7.44 -20.52 -4.26
C VAL A 225 -7.17 -19.02 -4.08
N ASP A 226 -6.55 -18.37 -5.06
CA ASP A 226 -6.11 -16.99 -4.92
C ASP A 226 -7.26 -16.01 -5.17
N GLY A 227 -7.49 -15.12 -4.20
CA GLY A 227 -8.48 -14.05 -4.31
C GLY A 227 -7.86 -12.69 -4.65
N PRO A 228 -8.66 -11.72 -5.10
CA PRO A 228 -8.23 -10.33 -5.14
C PRO A 228 -8.12 -9.75 -3.73
N VAL A 229 -7.27 -8.74 -3.56
CA VAL A 229 -7.28 -7.90 -2.35
C VAL A 229 -8.64 -7.21 -2.26
N SER A 230 -9.35 -7.42 -1.16
CA SER A 230 -10.69 -6.89 -0.92
C SER A 230 -10.79 -6.25 0.46
N ALA A 231 -11.73 -5.32 0.61
CA ALA A 231 -12.02 -4.69 1.89
C ALA A 231 -12.62 -5.72 2.87
N VAL A 232 -12.13 -5.75 4.11
CA VAL A 232 -12.57 -6.69 5.16
C VAL A 232 -14.08 -6.66 5.39
N LEU A 233 -14.65 -5.46 5.37
CA LEU A 233 -16.07 -5.19 5.62
C LEU A 233 -16.81 -4.65 4.38
N GLY A 234 -16.20 -4.74 3.19
CA GLY A 234 -16.77 -4.20 1.96
C GLY A 234 -16.78 -2.66 1.89
N SER A 235 -17.55 -2.12 0.94
CA SER A 235 -17.66 -0.68 0.67
C SER A 235 -18.30 0.12 1.80
N ASN A 236 -19.28 -0.45 2.49
CA ASN A 236 -19.98 0.17 3.62
C ASN A 236 -19.36 -0.23 4.97
N SER A 237 -18.03 -0.12 5.06
CA SER A 237 -17.24 -0.60 6.19
C SER A 237 -17.71 -0.03 7.54
N TRP A 238 -18.12 1.24 7.59
CA TRP A 238 -18.60 1.88 8.81
C TRP A 238 -19.96 1.34 9.28
N LEU A 239 -20.89 1.08 8.36
CA LEU A 239 -22.19 0.48 8.70
C LEU A 239 -22.01 -0.96 9.21
N TRP A 240 -21.15 -1.74 8.56
CA TRP A 240 -20.81 -3.09 9.03
C TRP A 240 -20.11 -3.08 10.38
N LEU A 241 -19.23 -2.11 10.63
CA LEU A 241 -18.60 -1.96 11.93
C LEU A 241 -19.64 -1.64 13.01
N GLY A 242 -20.58 -0.73 12.73
CA GLY A 242 -21.72 -0.44 13.60
C GLY A 242 -22.59 -1.67 13.85
N ALA A 243 -22.87 -2.47 12.81
CA ALA A 243 -23.62 -3.70 12.92
C ALA A 243 -22.91 -4.76 13.77
N ILE A 244 -21.58 -4.92 13.61
CA ILE A 244 -20.77 -5.84 14.44
C ILE A 244 -20.81 -5.39 15.90
N ILE A 245 -20.67 -4.09 16.17
CA ILE A 245 -20.72 -3.54 17.52
C ILE A 245 -22.10 -3.80 18.14
N ALA A 246 -23.18 -3.45 17.44
CA ALA A 246 -24.54 -3.66 17.91
C ALA A 246 -24.87 -5.15 18.12
N ALA A 247 -24.53 -6.01 17.15
CA ALA A 247 -24.80 -7.44 17.24
C ALA A 247 -23.99 -8.12 18.36
N SER A 248 -22.70 -7.82 18.50
CA SER A 248 -21.89 -8.38 19.59
C SER A 248 -22.33 -7.89 20.97
N PHE A 249 -22.85 -6.65 21.06
CA PHE A 249 -23.44 -6.14 22.30
C PHE A 249 -24.73 -6.88 22.66
N ILE A 250 -25.64 -7.12 21.70
CA ILE A 250 -26.85 -7.92 21.93
C ILE A 250 -26.50 -9.35 22.34
N ILE A 251 -25.59 -10.01 21.63
CA ILE A 251 -25.14 -11.37 21.97
C ILE A 251 -24.54 -11.40 23.38
N PHE A 252 -23.73 -10.40 23.74
CA PHE A 252 -23.17 -10.29 25.08
C PHE A 252 -24.26 -10.16 26.17
N LEU A 253 -25.27 -9.31 25.96
CA LEU A 253 -26.40 -9.16 26.89
C LEU A 253 -27.22 -10.45 27.04
N LEU A 254 -27.40 -11.20 25.95
CA LEU A 254 -28.07 -12.51 26.00
C LEU A 254 -27.23 -13.52 26.78
N LEU A 255 -25.93 -13.62 26.52
CA LEU A 255 -25.05 -14.56 27.23
C LEU A 255 -24.99 -14.26 28.73
N ILE A 256 -24.85 -12.98 29.11
CA ILE A 256 -24.80 -12.60 30.52
C ILE A 256 -26.18 -12.76 31.19
N GLY A 257 -27.27 -12.50 30.47
CA GLY A 257 -28.64 -12.73 30.95
C GLY A 257 -28.90 -14.21 31.23
N LEU A 258 -28.53 -15.09 30.30
CA LEU A 258 -28.65 -16.54 30.47
C LEU A 258 -27.79 -17.06 31.62
N LEU A 259 -26.54 -16.62 31.73
CA LEU A 259 -25.67 -17.01 32.85
C LEU A 259 -26.23 -16.53 34.19
N ASN A 260 -26.72 -15.30 34.25
CA ASN A 260 -27.31 -14.77 35.47
C ASN A 260 -28.56 -15.56 35.86
N GLN A 261 -29.47 -15.81 34.92
CA GLN A 261 -30.74 -16.48 35.19
C GLN A 261 -30.58 -17.96 35.54
N TYR A 262 -29.72 -18.70 34.82
CA TYR A 262 -29.64 -20.16 34.94
C TYR A 262 -28.50 -20.66 35.83
N TYR A 263 -27.47 -19.85 36.10
CA TYR A 263 -26.28 -20.31 36.82
C TYR A 263 -25.98 -19.50 38.08
N ILE A 264 -25.98 -18.16 38.01
CA ILE A 264 -25.61 -17.32 39.16
C ILE A 264 -26.78 -17.16 40.14
N TYR A 265 -27.98 -16.81 39.65
CA TYR A 265 -29.15 -16.60 40.49
C TYR A 265 -29.58 -17.83 41.32
N PRO A 266 -29.70 -19.05 40.75
CA PRO A 266 -30.13 -20.21 41.53
C PRO A 266 -29.12 -20.66 42.59
N VAL A 267 -27.85 -20.27 42.46
CA VAL A 267 -26.79 -20.67 43.41
C VAL A 267 -26.57 -19.57 44.46
N ASP A 268 -26.41 -18.33 44.04
CA ASP A 268 -25.95 -17.24 44.92
C ASP A 268 -27.11 -16.43 45.49
N HIS A 269 -28.32 -16.49 44.92
CA HIS A 269 -29.50 -15.71 45.35
C HIS A 269 -29.20 -14.22 45.61
N ASN A 270 -28.29 -13.63 44.80
CA ASN A 270 -27.78 -12.25 44.96
C ASN A 270 -27.06 -11.95 46.29
N THR A 271 -26.63 -12.96 47.05
CA THR A 271 -25.87 -12.78 48.29
C THR A 271 -24.41 -12.37 48.06
N ASN A 272 -23.86 -12.61 46.85
CA ASN A 272 -22.47 -12.32 46.45
C ASN A 272 -21.41 -13.02 47.33
N VAL A 273 -21.80 -14.08 48.05
CA VAL A 273 -20.90 -14.83 48.94
C VAL A 273 -20.23 -15.97 48.18
N ILE A 274 -20.93 -16.58 47.21
CA ILE A 274 -20.46 -17.77 46.49
C ILE A 274 -19.74 -17.39 45.20
N TYR A 275 -20.18 -16.34 44.49
CA TYR A 275 -19.50 -15.83 43.31
C TYR A 275 -18.82 -14.49 43.59
N PRO A 276 -17.49 -14.48 43.83
CA PRO A 276 -16.74 -13.25 44.01
C PRO A 276 -16.90 -12.34 42.80
N TYR A 277 -16.89 -11.03 43.05
CA TYR A 277 -16.97 -10.01 42.00
C TYR A 277 -15.91 -10.20 40.89
N ALA A 278 -14.71 -10.61 41.27
CA ALA A 278 -13.62 -10.90 40.34
C ALA A 278 -13.97 -12.03 39.36
N ALA A 279 -14.53 -13.15 39.84
CA ALA A 279 -14.90 -14.28 39.00
C ALA A 279 -16.01 -13.90 38.00
N ARG A 280 -17.03 -13.15 38.45
CA ARG A 280 -18.09 -12.64 37.56
C ARG A 280 -17.54 -11.69 36.49
N SER A 281 -16.59 -10.84 36.84
CA SER A 281 -15.92 -9.94 35.90
C SER A 281 -15.10 -10.71 34.85
N MET A 282 -14.39 -11.76 35.26
CA MET A 282 -13.62 -12.62 34.34
C MET A 282 -14.53 -13.33 33.34
N ILE A 283 -15.62 -13.94 33.81
CA ILE A 283 -16.60 -14.62 32.93
C ILE A 283 -17.24 -13.61 31.96
N SER A 284 -17.62 -12.43 32.46
CA SER A 284 -18.18 -11.36 31.62
C SER A 284 -17.19 -10.93 30.53
N THR A 285 -15.90 -10.84 30.84
CA THR A 285 -14.86 -10.50 29.87
C THR A 285 -14.71 -11.60 28.80
N VAL A 286 -14.75 -12.87 29.20
CA VAL A 286 -14.73 -14.00 28.24
C VAL A 286 -15.93 -13.96 27.31
N PHE A 287 -17.13 -13.73 27.84
CA PHE A 287 -18.35 -13.63 27.03
C PHE A 287 -18.32 -12.45 26.06
N LEU A 288 -17.76 -11.32 26.49
CA LEU A 288 -17.53 -10.17 25.60
C LEU A 288 -16.58 -10.54 24.45
N CYS A 289 -15.49 -11.26 24.74
CA CYS A 289 -14.58 -11.73 23.69
C CYS A 289 -15.27 -12.69 22.71
N VAL A 290 -16.03 -13.65 23.24
CA VAL A 290 -16.77 -14.62 22.43
C VAL A 290 -17.82 -13.93 21.55
N SER A 291 -18.56 -12.96 22.08
CA SER A 291 -19.58 -12.24 21.31
C SER A 291 -18.98 -11.42 20.16
N VAL A 292 -17.83 -10.78 20.39
CA VAL A 292 -17.06 -10.08 19.34
C VAL A 292 -16.61 -11.07 18.26
N VAL A 293 -16.07 -12.22 18.66
CA VAL A 293 -15.60 -13.25 17.72
C VAL A 293 -16.73 -13.76 16.84
N ILE A 294 -17.88 -14.09 17.42
CA ILE A 294 -19.05 -14.56 16.69
C ILE A 294 -19.55 -13.48 15.71
N ALA A 295 -19.75 -12.24 16.17
CA ALA A 295 -20.31 -11.19 15.32
C ALA A 295 -19.37 -10.83 14.14
N ALA A 296 -18.07 -10.68 14.41
CA ALA A 296 -17.09 -10.31 13.39
C ALA A 296 -16.87 -11.44 12.37
N THR A 297 -16.81 -12.70 12.82
CA THR A 297 -16.66 -13.85 11.89
C THR A 297 -17.88 -14.02 10.99
N LEU A 298 -19.10 -13.89 11.54
CA LEU A 298 -20.33 -13.94 10.75
C LEU A 298 -20.38 -12.80 9.71
N ALA A 299 -20.07 -11.57 10.12
CA ALA A 299 -20.02 -10.41 9.22
C ALA A 299 -18.96 -10.59 8.11
N PHE A 300 -17.78 -11.10 8.45
CA PHE A 300 -16.72 -11.36 7.49
C PHE A 300 -17.10 -12.45 6.47
N ILE A 301 -17.68 -13.57 6.94
CA ILE A 301 -18.14 -14.66 6.07
C ILE A 301 -19.27 -14.16 5.16
N TRP A 302 -20.18 -13.34 5.69
CA TRP A 302 -21.26 -12.75 4.91
C TRP A 302 -20.72 -11.86 3.79
N ASN A 303 -19.83 -10.92 4.11
CA ASN A 303 -19.20 -10.04 3.13
C ASN A 303 -18.41 -10.82 2.08
N LYS A 304 -17.64 -11.84 2.50
CA LYS A 304 -16.91 -12.70 1.57
C LYS A 304 -17.86 -13.45 0.63
N LYS A 305 -18.98 -13.96 1.13
CA LYS A 305 -20.00 -14.66 0.32
C LYS A 305 -20.67 -13.71 -0.67
N GLN A 306 -20.95 -12.48 -0.25
CA GLN A 306 -21.53 -11.46 -1.11
C GLN A 306 -20.55 -11.05 -2.22
N ASN A 307 -19.29 -10.80 -1.88
CA ASN A 307 -18.25 -10.52 -2.88
C ASN A 307 -18.12 -11.64 -3.92
N MET A 308 -18.13 -12.92 -3.49
CA MET A 308 -18.10 -14.05 -4.43
C MET A 308 -19.32 -14.12 -5.35
N ARG A 309 -20.52 -13.73 -4.87
CA ARG A 309 -21.72 -13.68 -5.70
C ARG A 309 -21.64 -12.56 -6.73
N ASP A 310 -21.18 -11.39 -6.31
CA ASP A 310 -21.06 -10.22 -7.17
C ASP A 310 -20.00 -10.45 -8.25
N THR A 311 -18.83 -11.02 -7.91
CA THR A 311 -17.79 -11.37 -8.89
C THR A 311 -18.31 -12.36 -9.93
N ARG A 312 -19.12 -13.35 -9.53
CA ARG A 312 -19.75 -14.31 -10.46
C ARG A 312 -20.78 -13.63 -11.36
N GLN A 313 -21.53 -12.65 -10.85
CA GLN A 313 -22.49 -11.91 -11.67
C GLN A 313 -21.78 -11.04 -12.70
N ILE A 314 -20.72 -10.31 -12.32
CA ILE A 314 -19.91 -9.49 -13.24
C ILE A 314 -19.33 -10.35 -14.37
N GLN A 315 -18.80 -11.53 -14.03
CA GLN A 315 -18.25 -12.46 -15.02
C GLN A 315 -19.30 -13.09 -15.95
N ASN A 316 -20.57 -13.14 -15.53
CA ASN A 316 -21.67 -13.69 -16.32
C ASN A 316 -22.43 -12.62 -17.13
N SER A 317 -22.39 -11.35 -16.71
CA SER A 317 -22.98 -10.22 -17.45
C SER A 317 -22.09 -9.72 -18.58
N ASP A 318 -20.77 -9.88 -18.44
CA ASP A 318 -19.84 -9.65 -19.54
C ASP A 318 -19.77 -10.90 -20.41
N SER A 319 -20.30 -10.81 -21.64
CA SER A 319 -20.00 -11.78 -22.72
C SER A 319 -18.48 -12.00 -22.75
N PRO A 320 -17.96 -13.23 -22.93
CA PRO A 320 -16.62 -13.61 -22.49
C PRO A 320 -15.56 -12.69 -23.08
N THR A 321 -15.17 -11.69 -22.30
CA THR A 321 -14.03 -10.83 -22.60
C THR A 321 -12.80 -11.68 -22.29
N PRO A 322 -11.77 -11.72 -23.17
CA PRO A 322 -10.74 -12.75 -23.15
C PRO A 322 -9.72 -12.54 -22.02
N MET A 323 -10.13 -12.69 -20.76
CA MET A 323 -9.25 -12.62 -19.59
C MET A 323 -9.07 -13.96 -18.85
N SER A 324 -9.69 -15.04 -19.36
CA SER A 324 -9.51 -16.41 -18.89
C SER A 324 -8.67 -17.29 -19.82
N ARG A 325 -8.08 -16.72 -20.89
CA ARG A 325 -6.99 -17.38 -21.63
C ARG A 325 -5.65 -17.00 -21.00
N PRO A 326 -4.65 -17.91 -20.98
CA PRO A 326 -3.27 -17.48 -20.75
C PRO A 326 -3.02 -16.33 -21.73
N VAL A 327 -2.50 -15.20 -21.23
CA VAL A 327 -2.13 -14.06 -22.08
C VAL A 327 -1.34 -14.61 -23.27
N PRO A 328 -1.82 -14.45 -24.52
CA PRO A 328 -1.13 -14.98 -25.68
C PRO A 328 0.32 -14.48 -25.69
N GLU A 329 1.28 -15.32 -26.06
CA GLU A 329 2.69 -14.92 -26.11
C GLU A 329 2.90 -13.65 -26.96
N SER A 330 2.06 -13.42 -27.96
CA SER A 330 2.04 -12.20 -28.77
C SER A 330 1.65 -10.92 -28.01
N TRP A 331 0.76 -11.02 -27.01
CA TRP A 331 0.40 -9.89 -26.14
C TRP A 331 1.49 -9.62 -25.09
N ARG A 332 2.15 -10.66 -24.57
CA ARG A 332 3.36 -10.48 -23.74
C ARG A 332 4.43 -9.74 -24.52
N TYR A 333 4.72 -10.20 -25.73
CA TYR A 333 5.71 -9.60 -26.62
C TYR A 333 5.41 -8.14 -27.00
N ASN A 334 4.15 -7.79 -27.28
CA ASN A 334 3.77 -6.41 -27.59
C ASN A 334 3.78 -5.49 -26.36
N VAL A 335 3.34 -5.97 -25.19
CA VAL A 335 3.44 -5.23 -23.94
C VAL A 335 4.91 -5.00 -23.58
N GLU A 336 5.75 -6.03 -23.63
CA GLU A 336 7.22 -5.90 -23.46
C GLU A 336 7.83 -4.89 -24.45
N ARG A 337 7.45 -4.92 -25.74
CA ARG A 337 7.98 -4.01 -26.78
C ARG A 337 7.50 -2.56 -26.69
N GLU A 338 6.28 -2.31 -26.21
CA GLU A 338 5.80 -0.95 -25.92
C GLU A 338 6.40 -0.41 -24.60
N LEU A 339 6.61 -1.28 -23.61
CA LEU A 339 7.37 -0.97 -22.38
C LEU A 339 8.84 -0.64 -22.67
N GLU A 340 9.45 -1.23 -23.70
CA GLU A 340 10.82 -0.98 -24.13
C GLU A 340 11.05 0.42 -24.73
N SER A 341 10.00 1.08 -25.25
CA SER A 341 10.17 2.29 -26.08
C SER A 341 9.59 3.58 -25.48
N ILE A 342 8.58 3.49 -24.61
CA ILE A 342 7.77 4.65 -24.19
C ILE A 342 8.29 5.36 -22.91
N PRO A 343 8.67 4.67 -21.80
CA PRO A 343 9.08 5.36 -20.56
C PRO A 343 10.43 6.09 -20.69
N HIS A 344 11.37 5.49 -21.41
CA HIS A 344 12.76 5.95 -21.46
C HIS A 344 12.99 7.24 -22.26
N ARG A 345 12.09 7.60 -23.19
CA ARG A 345 12.18 8.88 -23.94
C ARG A 345 11.61 10.05 -23.15
N SER A 346 10.46 9.87 -22.48
CA SER A 346 9.75 10.95 -21.81
C SER A 346 10.48 11.48 -20.55
N PHE A 347 11.09 10.60 -19.75
CA PHE A 347 11.79 11.05 -18.53
C PHE A 347 13.20 11.58 -18.76
N LYS A 348 13.90 11.17 -19.84
CA LYS A 348 15.23 11.73 -20.14
C LYS A 348 15.20 13.23 -20.41
N GLN A 349 14.07 13.76 -20.90
CA GLN A 349 13.91 15.19 -21.17
C GLN A 349 13.60 16.00 -19.90
N VAL A 350 13.01 15.37 -18.89
CA VAL A 350 12.53 16.02 -17.65
C VAL A 350 13.48 15.80 -16.46
N THR A 351 14.38 14.81 -16.57
CA THR A 351 15.28 14.40 -15.49
C THR A 351 16.68 14.99 -15.68
N THR A 352 17.08 15.84 -14.73
CA THR A 352 18.46 16.29 -14.60
C THR A 352 19.18 15.39 -13.60
N VAL A 353 20.29 14.76 -14.01
CA VAL A 353 21.07 13.85 -13.16
C VAL A 353 22.39 14.51 -12.76
N HIS A 354 22.63 14.61 -11.46
CA HIS A 354 23.86 15.12 -10.86
C HIS A 354 24.65 13.97 -10.23
N TYR A 355 25.91 13.80 -10.63
CA TYR A 355 26.80 12.75 -10.10
C TYR A 355 27.78 13.31 -9.08
N GLY A 356 28.16 12.48 -8.10
CA GLY A 356 29.17 12.79 -7.09
C GLY A 356 28.83 13.93 -6.12
N THR A 357 27.60 14.44 -6.13
CA THR A 357 27.19 15.62 -5.35
C THR A 357 25.93 15.33 -4.53
N ARG A 358 25.79 16.01 -3.38
CA ARG A 358 24.58 16.00 -2.57
C ARG A 358 23.76 17.27 -2.87
N PRO A 359 22.42 17.19 -2.84
CA PRO A 359 21.58 18.37 -3.07
C PRO A 359 21.80 19.40 -1.96
N ASN A 360 21.91 20.68 -2.34
CA ASN A 360 21.82 21.77 -1.39
C ASN A 360 20.33 22.08 -1.15
N LEU A 361 19.74 21.36 -0.19
CA LEU A 361 18.31 21.43 0.11
C LEU A 361 17.88 22.82 0.59
N GLN A 362 18.75 23.54 1.32
CA GLN A 362 18.47 24.89 1.76
C GLN A 362 18.28 25.82 0.56
N LYS A 363 19.23 25.80 -0.38
CA LYS A 363 19.13 26.60 -1.60
C LYS A 363 17.88 26.25 -2.41
N ILE A 364 17.64 24.95 -2.65
CA ILE A 364 16.49 24.48 -3.43
C ILE A 364 15.16 24.94 -2.82
N LEU A 365 15.03 24.90 -1.49
CA LEU A 365 13.80 25.33 -0.81
C LEU A 365 13.67 26.86 -0.77
N SER A 366 14.77 27.59 -0.55
CA SER A 366 14.77 29.06 -0.56
C SER A 366 14.45 29.66 -1.93
N ASP A 367 14.89 29.03 -3.02
CA ASP A 367 14.62 29.51 -4.38
C ASP A 367 13.11 29.46 -4.74
N ASN A 368 12.29 28.74 -3.96
CA ASN A 368 10.86 28.53 -4.23
C ASN A 368 9.92 29.23 -3.22
N ASN A 369 10.42 30.19 -2.44
CA ASN A 369 9.69 30.85 -1.35
C ASN A 369 8.46 31.68 -1.74
N GLU A 370 8.35 32.05 -3.01
CA GLU A 370 7.25 32.90 -3.51
C GLU A 370 5.91 32.17 -3.57
N TYR A 371 5.92 30.84 -3.60
CA TYR A 371 4.73 30.01 -3.72
C TYR A 371 4.25 29.46 -2.36
N ASN A 372 2.99 29.08 -2.27
CA ASN A 372 2.53 28.17 -1.23
C ASN A 372 3.06 26.76 -1.53
N VAL A 373 4.13 26.34 -0.84
CA VAL A 373 4.87 25.10 -1.16
C VAL A 373 4.58 24.00 -0.14
N GLY A 374 4.13 22.86 -0.62
CA GLY A 374 4.08 21.62 0.16
C GLY A 374 5.39 20.86 0.05
N VAL A 375 6.14 20.74 1.15
CA VAL A 375 7.41 19.99 1.19
C VAL A 375 7.14 18.60 1.77
N LEU A 376 7.26 17.57 0.91
CA LEU A 376 7.08 16.18 1.29
C LEU A 376 8.44 15.46 1.32
N VAL A 377 8.79 14.82 2.43
CA VAL A 377 10.11 14.18 2.59
C VAL A 377 9.97 12.71 2.97
N SER A 378 10.75 11.83 2.32
CA SER A 378 10.73 10.39 2.59
C SER A 378 12.13 9.79 2.45
N GLY A 379 12.60 9.04 3.45
CA GLY A 379 13.92 8.41 3.45
C GLY A 379 14.66 8.51 4.78
N PRO A 380 16.01 8.54 4.77
CA PRO A 380 16.85 8.47 5.97
C PRO A 380 16.48 9.51 7.03
N LYS A 381 16.52 9.12 8.31
CA LYS A 381 16.14 9.98 9.46
C LYS A 381 16.84 11.35 9.42
N LYS A 382 18.17 11.36 9.25
CA LYS A 382 18.95 12.60 9.17
C LYS A 382 18.46 13.55 8.07
N MET A 383 18.19 13.03 6.87
CA MET A 383 17.66 13.85 5.77
C MET A 383 16.29 14.45 6.11
N ARG A 384 15.43 13.71 6.82
CA ARG A 384 14.12 14.21 7.24
C ARG A 384 14.24 15.31 8.29
N GLU A 385 15.18 15.18 9.22
CA GLU A 385 15.48 16.17 10.25
C GLU A 385 16.08 17.44 9.63
N ASP A 386 17.06 17.30 8.74
CA ASP A 386 17.68 18.44 8.03
C ASP A 386 16.62 19.26 7.26
N VAL A 387 15.69 18.60 6.55
CA VAL A 387 14.62 19.33 5.84
C VAL A 387 13.60 19.94 6.80
N ALA A 388 13.30 19.27 7.93
CA ALA A 388 12.39 19.83 8.93
C ALA A 388 12.97 21.11 9.54
N GLU A 389 14.27 21.12 9.83
CA GLU A 389 14.99 22.29 10.33
C GLU A 389 14.91 23.46 9.34
N ILE A 390 15.22 23.22 8.07
CA ILE A 390 15.14 24.24 7.00
C ILE A 390 13.71 24.80 6.87
N CYS A 391 12.68 23.94 6.91
CA CYS A 391 11.30 24.39 6.83
C CYS A 391 10.86 25.19 8.07
N SER A 392 11.47 24.93 9.24
CA SER A 392 11.13 25.62 10.49
C SER A 392 11.86 26.95 10.68
N SER A 393 13.02 27.13 10.05
CA SER A 393 13.94 28.20 10.44
C SER A 393 13.60 29.57 9.87
N ASP A 394 13.06 29.70 8.64
CA ASP A 394 12.96 31.04 8.01
C ASP A 394 11.83 31.25 6.98
N LEU A 395 11.03 30.24 6.63
CA LEU A 395 10.20 30.28 5.41
C LEU A 395 8.71 30.12 5.71
N LYS A 396 7.99 31.25 5.84
CA LYS A 396 6.57 31.29 6.26
C LYS A 396 5.59 30.54 5.34
N ASN A 397 5.99 30.19 4.12
CA ASN A 397 5.13 29.58 3.10
C ASN A 397 5.40 28.08 2.86
N LEU A 398 6.24 27.44 3.69
CA LEU A 398 6.55 26.02 3.57
C LEU A 398 5.71 25.16 4.50
N HIS A 399 5.00 24.18 3.94
CA HIS A 399 4.25 23.19 4.68
C HIS A 399 5.00 21.84 4.66
N TYR A 400 5.70 21.55 5.74
CA TYR A 400 6.46 20.31 5.89
C TYR A 400 5.59 19.12 6.25
N ARG A 401 5.80 17.99 5.57
CA ARG A 401 5.27 16.68 5.97
C ARG A 401 6.29 15.60 5.63
N SER A 402 6.50 14.68 6.56
CA SER A 402 7.40 13.54 6.33
C SER A 402 6.66 12.21 6.30
N PHE A 403 7.20 11.30 5.50
CA PHE A 403 6.89 9.88 5.51
C PHE A 403 8.01 9.18 6.24
N SER A 404 7.69 8.63 7.41
CA SER A 404 8.63 7.83 8.18
C SER A 404 8.37 6.35 7.94
N PHE A 405 9.33 5.68 7.31
CA PHE A 405 9.47 4.24 7.42
C PHE A 405 10.87 3.99 7.95
N ASN A 406 10.95 3.51 9.20
CA ASN A 406 12.18 2.95 9.71
C ASN A 406 12.09 1.45 9.38
N TRP A 407 12.93 1.00 8.45
CA TRP A 407 13.17 -0.42 8.22
C TRP A 407 14.32 -0.87 9.10
#